data_AF-A0A954UYQ9-F1
#
_entry.id   AF-A0A954UYQ9-F1
#
_cell.length_a   1.000
_cell.length_b   1.000
_cell.length_c   1.000
_cell.angle_alpha   90.00
_cell.angle_beta   90.00
_cell.angle_gamma   90.00
#
_symmetry.space_group_name_H-M   'P 1'
#
loop_
_entity.id
_entity.type
_entity.pdbx_description
1 polymer ?
#
loop_
_entity_poly.entity_id
_entity_poly.type
_entity_poly.pdbx_seq_one_letter_code
_entity_poly.pdbx_strand_id
1 'polypeptide(L)' 'MNELKKLPTESLGVPRERRPKHVAVIMDGNGRWAEQQNLPRIEGHLRGVEAVRRTMEACQDFGIETLTLFCLSSE' A
#
# COMPACT_ATOMS: atom_id res chain seq x y z
N MET A 1 1.11 13.66 16.87
CA MET A 1 1.78 13.20 15.63
C MET A 1 2.47 11.90 15.97
N ASN A 2 1.83 10.80 15.63
CA ASN A 2 2.19 9.47 16.14
C ASN A 2 3.37 8.93 15.33
N GLU A 3 4.48 8.63 16.00
CA GLU A 3 5.61 7.95 15.41
C GLU A 3 5.17 6.53 15.03
N LEU A 4 4.92 6.31 13.74
CA LEU A 4 4.86 4.97 13.19
C LEU A 4 6.24 4.33 13.47
N LYS A 5 6.28 3.45 14.47
CA LYS A 5 7.44 2.60 14.76
C LYS A 5 7.87 1.96 13.44
N LYS A 6 9.00 2.39 12.90
CA LYS A 6 9.65 1.73 11.76
C LYS A 6 9.74 0.25 12.10
N LEU A 7 9.09 -0.60 11.30
CA LEU A 7 9.27 -2.03 11.47
C LEU A 7 10.75 -2.30 11.18
N PRO A 8 11.49 -2.98 12.07
CA PRO A 8 12.89 -3.26 11.80
C PRO A 8 12.97 -4.02 10.48
N THR A 9 13.88 -3.58 9.60
CA THR A 9 14.12 -4.13 8.26
C THR A 9 14.39 -5.65 8.28
N GLU A 10 14.66 -6.23 9.44
CA GLU A 10 14.84 -7.67 9.71
C GLU A 10 13.53 -8.45 9.94
N SER A 11 12.39 -7.78 10.10
CA SER A 11 11.11 -8.39 10.53
C SER A 11 10.42 -9.30 9.50
N LEU A 12 10.84 -9.30 8.24
CA LEU A 12 10.21 -10.13 7.20
C LEU A 12 10.57 -11.62 7.30
N GLY A 13 11.66 -11.98 8.01
CA GLY A 13 12.19 -13.34 7.97
C GLY A 13 12.71 -13.77 6.58
N VAL A 14 12.78 -12.84 5.64
CA VAL A 14 13.30 -13.04 4.27
C VAL A 14 14.63 -12.30 4.13
N PRO A 15 15.74 -13.00 3.83
CA PRO A 15 17.03 -12.38 3.55
C PRO A 15 16.92 -11.35 2.43
N ARG A 16 17.70 -10.26 2.52
CA ARG A 16 17.58 -9.11 1.61
C ARG A 16 17.72 -9.52 0.13
N GLU A 17 18.64 -10.43 -0.14
CA GLU A 17 18.92 -11.01 -1.45
C GLU A 17 17.77 -11.83 -2.05
N ARG A 18 16.79 -12.24 -1.25
CA ARG A 18 15.58 -12.97 -1.68
C ARG A 18 14.34 -12.09 -1.73
N ARG A 19 14.45 -10.80 -1.39
CA ARG A 19 13.32 -9.86 -1.47
C ARG A 19 13.09 -9.44 -2.91
N PRO A 20 11.83 -9.18 -3.30
CA PRO A 20 11.54 -8.60 -4.60
C PRO A 20 12.16 -7.20 -4.69
N LYS A 21 12.80 -6.90 -5.81
CA LYS A 21 13.24 -5.53 -6.12
C LYS A 21 12.09 -4.67 -6.64
N HIS A 22 11.05 -5.31 -7.19
CA HIS A 22 9.89 -4.66 -7.78
C HIS A 22 8.61 -5.36 -7.33
N VAL A 23 7.65 -4.58 -6.83
CA VAL A 23 6.30 -5.02 -6.52
C VAL A 23 5.30 -4.23 -7.34
N ALA A 24 4.29 -4.90 -7.90
CA ALA A 24 3.15 -4.27 -8.54
C ALA A 24 1.88 -4.57 -7.73
N VAL A 25 1.04 -3.55 -7.51
CA VAL A 25 -0.19 -3.64 -6.72
C VAL A 25 -1.37 -3.14 -7.56
N ILE A 26 -2.44 -3.94 -7.60
CA ILE A 26 -3.74 -3.53 -8.13
C ILE A 26 -4.55 -2.95 -6.97
N MET A 27 -4.92 -1.66 -7.06
CA MET A 27 -5.59 -0.94 -5.98
C MET A 27 -7.12 -1.01 -6.11
N ASP A 28 -7.65 -2.22 -6.06
CA ASP A 28 -9.08 -2.49 -6.16
C ASP A 28 -9.78 -2.39 -4.78
N GLY A 29 -11.10 -2.24 -4.79
CA GLY A 29 -11.95 -2.41 -3.62
C GLY A 29 -12.28 -1.13 -2.86
N ASN A 30 -11.66 0.01 -3.20
CA ASN A 30 -11.90 1.29 -2.54
C ASN A 30 -13.40 1.69 -2.57
N GLY A 31 -14.07 1.56 -3.72
CA GLY A 31 -15.49 1.85 -3.85
C GLY A 31 -16.37 0.87 -3.04
N ARG A 32 -16.08 -0.44 -3.11
CA ARG A 32 -16.80 -1.47 -2.35
C ARG A 32 -16.63 -1.28 -0.84
N TRP A 33 -15.45 -0.87 -0.39
CA TRP A 33 -15.21 -0.52 1.00
C TRP A 33 -16.10 0.65 1.44
N ALA A 34 -16.17 1.74 0.66
CA ALA A 34 -17.02 2.87 1.00
C ALA A 34 -18.51 2.47 1.07
N GLU A 35 -18.98 1.67 0.10
CA GLU A 35 -20.35 1.13 0.07
C GLU A 35 -20.68 0.30 1.32
N GLN A 36 -19.77 -0.59 1.75
CA GLN A 36 -19.93 -1.38 2.98
C GLN A 36 -20.01 -0.53 4.26
N GLN A 37 -19.44 0.68 4.23
CA GLN A 37 -19.50 1.63 5.34
C GLN A 37 -20.66 2.63 5.22
N ASN A 38 -21.54 2.51 4.20
CA ASN A 38 -22.56 3.50 3.85
C ASN A 38 -21.98 4.91 3.60
N LEU A 39 -20.79 4.98 3.01
CA LEU A 39 -20.09 6.22 2.69
C LEU A 39 -20.10 6.50 1.17
N PRO A 40 -20.00 7.77 0.76
CA PRO A 40 -19.76 8.14 -0.64
C PRO A 40 -18.47 7.50 -1.18
N ARG A 41 -18.43 7.14 -2.47
CA ARG A 41 -17.24 6.52 -3.12
C ARG A 41 -15.95 7.32 -2.95
N ILE A 42 -16.03 8.64 -2.85
CA ILE A 42 -14.86 9.51 -2.61
C ILE A 42 -14.14 9.16 -1.30
N GLU A 43 -14.85 8.73 -0.25
CA GLU A 43 -14.24 8.28 1.00
C GLU A 43 -13.36 7.03 0.79
N GLY A 44 -13.80 6.14 -0.10
CA GLY A 44 -13.02 4.98 -0.52
C GLY A 44 -11.73 5.40 -1.22
N HIS A 45 -11.79 6.40 -2.11
CA HIS A 45 -10.60 6.92 -2.77
C HIS A 45 -9.62 7.57 -1.78
N LEU A 46 -10.12 8.34 -0.81
CA LEU A 46 -9.29 8.94 0.26
C LEU A 46 -8.60 7.87 1.10
N ARG A 47 -9.31 6.79 1.47
CA ARG A 47 -8.70 5.62 2.10
C ARG A 47 -7.67 4.92 1.23
N GLY A 48 -7.92 4.85 -0.08
CA GLY A 48 -6.96 4.36 -1.06
C GLY A 48 -5.64 5.12 -1.01
N VAL A 49 -5.67 6.45 -0.86
CA VAL A 49 -4.45 7.28 -0.70
C VAL A 49 -3.68 6.91 0.57
N GLU A 50 -4.37 6.69 1.69
CA GLU A 50 -3.72 6.25 2.94
C GLU A 50 -3.10 4.85 2.80
N ALA A 51 -3.74 3.95 2.04
CA ALA A 51 -3.20 2.62 1.75
C ALA A 51 -1.93 2.72 0.90
N VAL A 52 -1.92 3.56 -0.14
CA VAL A 52 -0.73 3.84 -0.96
C VAL A 52 0.42 4.32 -0.10
N ARG A 53 0.18 5.28 0.79
CA ARG A 53 1.23 5.84 1.65
C ARG A 53 1.87 4.75 2.52
N ARG A 54 1.06 3.90 3.15
CA ARG A 54 1.55 2.77 3.96
C ARG A 54 2.33 1.76 3.12
N THR A 55 1.89 1.47 1.89
CA THR A 55 2.61 0.57 0.99
C THR A 55 3.96 1.14 0.57
N MET A 56 4.04 2.45 0.30
CA MET A 56 5.30 3.13 -0.01
C MET A 56 6.27 3.11 1.17
N GLU A 57 5.79 3.44 2.37
CA GLU A 57 6.57 3.36 3.63
C GLU A 57 7.10 1.94 3.84
N ALA A 58 6.26 0.91 3.64
CA ALA A 58 6.68 -0.48 3.75
C ALA A 58 7.73 -0.87 2.68
N CYS A 59 7.58 -0.42 1.44
CA CYS A 59 8.58 -0.68 0.39
C CYS A 59 9.94 -0.09 0.78
N GLN A 60 9.94 1.14 1.35
CA GLN A 60 11.15 1.77 1.85
C GLN A 60 11.78 0.98 3.00
N ASP A 61 10.98 0.60 4.00
CA ASP A 61 11.45 -0.16 5.17
C ASP A 61 12.02 -1.54 4.79
N PHE A 62 11.47 -2.16 3.74
CA PHE A 62 11.91 -3.48 3.25
C PHE A 62 13.03 -3.43 2.21
N GLY A 63 13.37 -2.25 1.70
CA GLY A 63 14.36 -2.06 0.65
C GLY A 63 13.90 -2.52 -0.73
N ILE A 64 12.59 -2.43 -1.01
CA ILE A 64 12.00 -2.67 -2.32
C ILE A 64 12.23 -1.41 -3.17
N GLU A 65 12.91 -1.57 -4.30
CA GLU A 65 13.41 -0.46 -5.11
C GLU A 65 12.33 0.15 -6.02
N THR A 66 11.34 -0.66 -6.45
CA THR A 66 10.30 -0.23 -7.39
C THR A 66 8.92 -0.67 -6.90
N LEU A 67 7.97 0.26 -6.93
CA LEU A 67 6.55 0.02 -6.68
C LEU A 67 5.74 0.51 -7.89
N THR A 68 4.95 -0.38 -8.50
CA THR A 68 3.97 -0.03 -9.54
C THR A 68 2.58 -0.12 -8.96
N LEU A 69 1.76 0.90 -9.18
CA LEU A 69 0.38 0.95 -8.71
C LEU A 69 -0.55 1.06 -9.90
N PHE A 70 -1.57 0.19 -9.94
CA PHE A 70 -2.67 0.33 -10.88
C PHE A 70 -3.81 1.11 -10.19
N CYS A 71 -3.84 2.43 -10.44
CA CYS A 71 -4.69 3.38 -9.71
C CYS A 71 -6.01 3.72 -10.40
N LEU A 72 -6.11 3.46 -11.71
CA LEU A 72 -7.27 3.81 -12.51
C LEU A 72 -7.37 2.79 -13.65
N SER A 73 -8.47 2.06 -13.71
CA SER A 73 -8.85 1.29 -14.89
C SER A 73 -9.76 2.14 -15.78
N SER A 74 -9.54 2.09 -17.09
CA SER A 74 -10.51 2.57 -18.07
C SER A 74 -11.52 1.44 -18.32
N GLU A 75 -12.58 1.41 -17.53
CA GLU A 75 -13.80 0.62 -17.80
C GLU A 75 -15.03 1.50 -17.63
#